data_AF-A0A926V0B9-F1
#
_entry.id   AF-A0A926V0B9-F1
#
_cell.length_a   1.000
_cell.length_b   1.000
_cell.length_c   1.000
_cell.angle_alpha   90.00
_cell.angle_beta   90.00
_cell.angle_gamma   90.00
#
_symmetry.space_group_name_H-M   'P 1'
#
loop_
_entity.id
_entity.type
_entity.pdbx_description
1 polymer ?
#
loop_
_entity_poly.entity_id
_entity_poly.type
_entity_poly.pdbx_seq_one_letter_code
_entity_poly.pdbx_strand_id
1 'polypeptide(L)'
;MIATTLPPLEDTRFGLPNICGEEARIRSVTHSCDPVFLSITNQRLENVTAGFACALHMHQPTIPAGWEGSLISHLQYMFEHSGEGDNHNAGVFAECYGRMGDFIPQMVHEGCNPRIMLDYSGNLLWGLRQMNRDDILGKLRRITCDRQYQPYVEWLGTMWSHAVVPSTPIPDLKLHIQAWQHYFAALFGYEALARVRGFSPPEMHLPNHPDTLYEYIKALKECGYQWLLVQEHSVETLEGHGLPHDQKYIPNRLVARNSHGEVISITALIKTQGSDTKLVAQMQPYFEAKGRGRQTVGSVEVPSLVSQIADGENGGVMMNEFPRDFFRIHYEIREQGGGLHGTVPMNGTEYLELIEAAGAKPEDYPVCQAVQQHKIWQRVEPEQASPEAIARTIQDLQQSDPHFHMDGASWTDNLSWVRGYENVLEPMNQLSAAFHQRFDEPLAADAGVAQTPEYQRALLYNLLLQTSCFRYWGQGVWTDYARALYERGMDAIKA
;
A
#
# COMPACT_ATOMS: atom_id res chain seq x y z
N MET A 1 19.49 -15.73 -4.09
CA MET A 1 20.12 -16.28 -5.32
C MET A 1 19.13 -16.68 -6.43
N ILE A 2 17.83 -16.88 -6.17
CA ILE A 2 16.85 -17.30 -7.21
C ILE A 2 16.50 -16.16 -8.19
N ALA A 3 16.42 -14.91 -7.73
CA ALA A 3 15.96 -13.78 -8.55
C ALA A 3 16.92 -13.41 -9.71
N THR A 4 18.23 -13.63 -9.58
CA THR A 4 19.26 -13.28 -10.57
C THR A 4 19.26 -14.14 -11.82
N THR A 5 18.60 -15.30 -11.80
CA THR A 5 18.64 -16.29 -12.90
C THR A 5 17.35 -16.37 -13.69
N LEU A 6 16.34 -15.58 -13.33
CA LEU A 6 15.05 -15.58 -14.02
C LEU A 6 15.11 -14.69 -15.27
N PRO A 7 14.52 -15.11 -16.40
CA PRO A 7 14.44 -14.25 -17.58
C PRO A 7 13.62 -13.00 -17.25
N PRO A 8 13.97 -11.82 -17.80
CA PRO A 8 13.24 -10.58 -17.53
C PRO A 8 11.77 -10.73 -17.96
N LEU A 9 10.87 -10.14 -17.17
CA LEU A 9 9.45 -10.08 -17.49
C LEU A 9 9.19 -8.86 -18.37
N GLU A 10 8.57 -9.05 -19.53
CA GLU A 10 8.14 -7.93 -20.37
C GLU A 10 7.04 -7.13 -19.66
N ASP A 11 7.09 -5.80 -19.75
CA ASP A 11 6.08 -4.90 -19.16
C ASP A 11 4.74 -4.95 -19.89
N THR A 12 4.74 -5.41 -21.14
CA THR A 12 3.55 -5.47 -22.00
C THR A 12 3.39 -6.88 -22.54
N ARG A 13 2.16 -7.40 -22.52
CA ARG A 13 1.77 -8.67 -23.16
C ARG A 13 0.42 -8.50 -23.85
N PHE A 14 0.34 -8.89 -25.12
CA PHE A 14 -0.83 -8.65 -26.00
C PHE A 14 -1.26 -7.18 -26.10
N GLY A 15 -0.32 -6.25 -25.99
CA GLY A 15 -0.60 -4.81 -26.00
C GLY A 15 -1.23 -4.28 -24.70
N LEU A 16 -1.30 -5.09 -23.65
CA LEU A 16 -1.83 -4.75 -22.32
C LEU A 16 -0.72 -4.86 -21.25
N PRO A 17 -0.85 -4.20 -20.09
CA PRO A 17 0.15 -4.30 -19.02
C PRO A 17 0.26 -5.75 -18.54
N ASN A 18 1.48 -6.25 -18.36
CA ASN A 18 1.73 -7.62 -17.93
C ASN A 18 1.48 -7.77 -16.41
N ILE A 19 0.24 -8.13 -16.06
CA ILE A 19 -0.27 -8.16 -14.69
C ILE A 19 -0.62 -9.57 -14.18
N CYS A 20 -0.37 -10.63 -14.96
CA CYS A 20 -0.74 -12.01 -14.61
C CYS A 20 0.04 -13.06 -15.41
N GLY A 21 -0.13 -14.34 -15.06
CA GLY A 21 0.39 -15.49 -15.81
C GLY A 21 1.78 -15.96 -15.38
N GLU A 22 2.38 -15.33 -14.37
CA GLU A 22 3.67 -15.70 -13.78
C GLU A 22 3.55 -15.88 -12.25
N GLU A 23 2.36 -16.27 -11.76
CA GLU A 23 2.01 -16.33 -10.33
C GLU A 23 2.99 -17.19 -9.54
N ALA A 24 3.38 -18.36 -10.09
CA ALA A 24 4.34 -19.25 -9.45
C ALA A 24 5.74 -18.62 -9.35
N ARG A 25 6.17 -17.90 -10.39
CA ARG A 25 7.47 -17.23 -10.42
C ARG A 25 7.49 -16.03 -9.48
N ILE A 26 6.46 -15.20 -9.51
CA ILE A 26 6.29 -14.08 -8.57
C ILE A 26 6.31 -14.58 -7.13
N ARG A 27 5.54 -15.63 -6.82
CA ARG A 27 5.52 -16.24 -5.48
C ARG A 27 6.90 -16.75 -5.05
N SER A 28 7.67 -17.37 -5.96
CA SER A 28 9.02 -17.86 -5.63
C SER A 28 9.99 -16.75 -5.23
N VAL A 29 9.77 -15.53 -5.71
CA VAL A 29 10.60 -14.35 -5.45
C VAL A 29 10.16 -13.66 -4.16
N THR A 30 8.85 -13.47 -3.96
CA THR A 30 8.31 -12.73 -2.82
C THR A 30 8.37 -13.51 -1.52
N HIS A 31 8.39 -14.85 -1.56
CA HIS A 31 8.53 -15.71 -0.37
C HIS A 31 9.98 -15.96 0.08
N SER A 32 10.96 -15.23 -0.48
CA SER A 32 12.32 -15.27 0.07
C SER A 32 12.33 -14.81 1.53
N CYS A 33 13.02 -15.54 2.41
CA CYS A 33 13.20 -15.17 3.82
C CYS A 33 14.53 -14.44 4.10
N ASP A 34 15.30 -14.15 3.05
CA ASP A 34 16.58 -13.45 3.20
C ASP A 34 16.33 -12.00 3.67
N PRO A 35 17.11 -11.51 4.67
CA PRO A 35 17.09 -10.10 5.05
C PRO A 35 17.47 -9.20 3.87
N VAL A 36 16.72 -8.12 3.70
CA VAL A 36 16.87 -7.11 2.66
C VAL A 36 17.94 -6.09 3.03
N PHE A 37 17.93 -5.60 4.27
CA PHE A 37 18.75 -4.47 4.71
C PHE A 37 19.93 -4.88 5.58
N LEU A 38 19.85 -5.95 6.40
CA LEU A 38 20.90 -6.27 7.38
C LEU A 38 22.33 -6.29 6.83
N SER A 39 22.52 -6.75 5.59
CA SER A 39 23.84 -6.84 4.95
C SER A 39 24.32 -5.54 4.31
N ILE A 40 23.43 -4.56 4.10
CA ILE A 40 23.70 -3.32 3.35
C ILE A 40 23.46 -2.05 4.16
N THR A 41 22.72 -2.12 5.27
CA THR A 41 22.49 -0.98 6.16
C THR A 41 23.75 -0.62 6.93
N ASN A 42 23.96 0.68 7.10
CA ASN A 42 25.01 1.24 7.95
C ASN A 42 24.51 1.61 9.36
N GLN A 43 23.21 1.43 9.66
CA GLN A 43 22.64 1.72 10.97
C GLN A 43 23.04 0.66 11.99
N ARG A 44 23.20 1.09 13.24
CA ARG A 44 23.50 0.24 14.40
C ARG A 44 22.53 0.57 15.52
N LEU A 45 21.76 -0.43 15.96
CA LEU A 45 20.64 -0.22 16.87
C LEU A 45 21.06 0.42 18.20
N GLU A 46 22.27 0.12 18.68
CA GLU A 46 22.88 0.68 19.89
C GLU A 46 23.15 2.18 19.81
N ASN A 47 23.32 2.74 18.61
CA ASN A 47 23.62 4.16 18.40
C ASN A 47 22.37 5.02 18.24
N VAL A 48 21.21 4.40 18.05
CA VAL A 48 19.95 5.07 17.72
C VAL A 48 19.10 5.23 18.99
N THR A 49 18.68 6.47 19.23
CA THR A 49 17.76 6.83 20.31
C THR A 49 16.30 6.71 19.86
N ALA A 50 16.02 7.15 18.62
CA ALA A 50 14.71 7.07 17.98
C ALA A 50 14.87 7.07 16.45
N GLY A 51 13.92 6.48 15.74
CA GLY A 51 13.83 6.49 14.29
C GLY A 51 12.64 7.30 13.80
N PHE A 52 12.71 7.79 12.57
CA PHE A 52 11.53 8.22 11.82
C PHE A 52 11.52 7.60 10.42
N ALA A 53 10.34 7.21 9.96
CA ALA A 53 10.10 6.64 8.65
C ALA A 53 9.08 7.50 7.90
N CYS A 54 9.46 7.95 6.71
CA CYS A 54 8.59 8.68 5.80
C CYS A 54 8.25 7.79 4.61
N ALA A 55 6.98 7.77 4.21
CA ALA A 55 6.53 7.19 2.97
C ALA A 55 5.83 8.24 2.10
N LEU A 56 6.00 8.13 0.77
CA LEU A 56 5.25 8.91 -0.20
C LEU A 56 4.34 7.98 -0.99
N HIS A 57 3.04 8.26 -0.93
CA HIS A 57 2.00 7.61 -1.72
C HIS A 57 1.82 8.37 -3.04
N MET A 58 1.84 7.69 -4.18
CA MET A 58 1.71 8.29 -5.51
C MET A 58 0.66 7.56 -6.34
N HIS A 59 -0.33 8.30 -6.85
CA HIS A 59 -1.43 7.67 -7.57
C HIS A 59 -2.09 8.57 -8.62
N GLN A 60 -2.34 7.98 -9.79
CA GLN A 60 -3.27 8.50 -10.80
C GLN A 60 -4.09 7.34 -11.36
N PRO A 61 -5.43 7.49 -11.50
CA PRO A 61 -6.26 6.44 -12.07
C PRO A 61 -6.06 6.33 -13.59
N THR A 62 -6.40 5.17 -14.14
CA THR A 62 -6.66 5.01 -15.58
C THR A 62 -8.14 5.27 -15.85
N ILE A 63 -8.44 6.05 -16.88
CA ILE A 63 -9.81 6.43 -17.27
C ILE A 63 -10.05 6.14 -18.76
N PRO A 64 -11.30 5.83 -19.17
CA PRO A 64 -11.66 5.61 -20.56
C PRO A 64 -11.95 6.92 -21.31
N ALA A 65 -11.04 7.90 -21.20
CA ALA A 65 -11.23 9.27 -21.72
C ALA A 65 -10.29 9.62 -22.89
N GLY A 66 -9.50 8.67 -23.39
CA GLY A 66 -8.63 8.88 -24.54
C GLY A 66 -9.39 8.96 -25.86
N TRP A 67 -8.65 9.06 -26.98
CA TRP A 67 -9.24 9.00 -28.33
C TRP A 67 -10.16 7.78 -28.47
N GLU A 68 -11.39 8.00 -28.97
CA GLU A 68 -12.46 7.00 -29.08
C GLU A 68 -12.75 6.24 -27.77
N GLY A 69 -12.50 6.88 -26.63
CA GLY A 69 -12.68 6.31 -25.29
C GLY A 69 -11.61 5.30 -24.90
N SER A 70 -10.43 5.31 -25.53
CA SER A 70 -9.30 4.46 -25.12
C SER A 70 -8.88 4.70 -23.66
N LEU A 71 -8.25 3.68 -23.06
CA LEU A 71 -7.75 3.75 -21.68
C LEU A 71 -6.47 4.58 -21.62
N ILE A 72 -6.51 5.70 -20.90
CA ILE A 72 -5.36 6.59 -20.67
C ILE A 72 -5.18 6.85 -19.18
N SER A 73 -3.96 7.21 -18.77
CA SER A 73 -3.75 7.77 -17.43
C SER A 73 -4.49 9.09 -17.28
N HIS A 74 -5.08 9.34 -16.12
CA HIS A 74 -5.63 10.67 -15.82
C HIS A 74 -4.53 11.75 -15.87
N LEU A 75 -3.27 11.42 -15.59
CA LEU A 75 -2.15 12.36 -15.79
C LEU A 75 -2.03 12.82 -17.26
N GLN A 76 -2.23 11.90 -18.21
CA GLN A 76 -2.25 12.23 -19.64
C GLN A 76 -3.42 13.16 -19.94
N TYR A 77 -4.62 12.82 -19.44
CA TYR A 77 -5.80 13.68 -19.59
C TYR A 77 -5.54 15.10 -19.07
N MET A 78 -4.90 15.24 -17.90
CA MET A 78 -4.55 16.54 -17.33
C MET A 78 -3.61 17.35 -18.24
N PHE A 79 -2.61 16.73 -18.88
CA PHE A 79 -1.75 17.41 -19.85
C PHE A 79 -2.51 17.86 -21.09
N GLU A 80 -3.43 17.03 -21.60
CA GLU A 80 -4.24 17.32 -22.77
C GLU A 80 -5.31 18.40 -22.50
N HIS A 81 -5.73 18.56 -21.23
CA HIS A 81 -6.81 19.44 -20.80
C HIS A 81 -6.37 20.39 -19.68
N SER A 82 -5.20 21.03 -19.85
CA SER A 82 -4.57 21.84 -18.79
C SER A 82 -5.39 23.05 -18.32
N GLY A 83 -6.40 23.48 -19.09
CA GLY A 83 -7.30 24.58 -18.74
C GLY A 83 -8.48 24.19 -17.83
N GLU A 84 -8.64 22.90 -17.52
CA GLU A 84 -9.75 22.38 -16.72
C GLU A 84 -9.34 22.18 -15.26
N GLY A 85 -9.97 22.92 -14.33
CA GLY A 85 -9.74 22.75 -12.90
C GLY A 85 -8.26 22.75 -12.50
N ASP A 86 -7.86 21.71 -11.76
CA ASP A 86 -6.49 21.54 -11.25
C ASP A 86 -5.54 20.87 -12.25
N ASN A 87 -5.97 20.62 -13.49
CA ASN A 87 -5.14 19.96 -14.53
C ASN A 87 -3.88 20.74 -14.87
N HIS A 88 -3.86 22.06 -14.61
CA HIS A 88 -2.67 22.89 -14.74
C HIS A 88 -1.48 22.40 -13.89
N ASN A 89 -1.73 21.57 -12.87
CA ASN A 89 -0.70 20.97 -12.02
C ASN A 89 -0.05 19.69 -12.60
N ALA A 90 -0.45 19.22 -13.79
CA ALA A 90 0.07 17.97 -14.38
C ALA A 90 1.61 17.90 -14.41
N GLY A 91 2.28 19.01 -14.77
CA GLY A 91 3.74 19.10 -14.77
C GLY A 91 4.34 18.94 -13.37
N VAL A 92 3.72 19.54 -12.36
CA VAL A 92 4.15 19.45 -10.96
C VAL A 92 3.92 18.04 -10.41
N PHE A 93 2.79 17.41 -10.72
CA PHE A 93 2.52 16.02 -10.34
C PHE A 93 3.58 15.09 -10.93
N ALA A 94 3.89 15.27 -12.22
CA ALA A 94 4.95 14.53 -12.88
C ALA A 94 6.34 14.72 -12.23
N GLU A 95 6.69 15.93 -11.82
CA GLU A 95 7.90 16.19 -11.03
C GLU A 95 7.85 15.45 -9.69
N CYS A 96 6.68 15.46 -9.02
CA CYS A 96 6.48 14.78 -7.75
C CYS A 96 6.76 13.27 -7.85
N TYR A 97 6.36 12.63 -8.95
CA TYR A 97 6.61 11.21 -9.22
C TYR A 97 8.07 10.87 -9.51
N GLY A 98 8.88 11.82 -9.99
CA GLY A 98 10.27 11.58 -10.37
C GLY A 98 11.31 12.04 -9.36
N ARG A 99 10.99 13.04 -8.52
CA ARG A 99 11.98 13.81 -7.75
C ARG A 99 12.80 13.02 -6.74
N MET A 100 12.29 11.92 -6.18
CA MET A 100 13.11 11.07 -5.30
C MET A 100 14.29 10.46 -6.04
N GLY A 101 14.18 10.25 -7.34
CA GLY A 101 15.29 9.81 -8.18
C GLY A 101 16.37 10.86 -8.42
N ASP A 102 16.12 12.12 -8.06
CA ASP A 102 17.12 13.18 -8.04
C ASP A 102 17.61 13.45 -6.61
N PHE A 103 16.69 13.54 -5.63
CA PHE A 103 17.00 13.94 -4.27
C PHE A 103 17.87 12.91 -3.55
N ILE A 104 17.57 11.61 -3.69
CA ILE A 104 18.34 10.55 -3.04
C ILE A 104 19.78 10.52 -3.56
N PRO A 105 20.05 10.46 -4.87
CA PRO A 105 21.42 10.54 -5.38
C PRO A 105 22.18 11.79 -4.94
N GLN A 106 21.53 12.96 -4.95
CA GLN A 106 22.15 14.20 -4.53
C GLN A 106 22.57 14.15 -3.06
N MET A 107 21.63 13.84 -2.16
CA MET A 107 21.92 13.81 -0.72
C MET A 107 22.97 12.76 -0.35
N VAL A 108 22.94 11.58 -0.99
CA VAL A 108 23.96 10.54 -0.79
C VAL A 108 25.33 11.04 -1.25
N HIS A 109 25.41 11.72 -2.39
CA HIS A 109 26.65 12.34 -2.86
C HIS A 109 27.18 13.41 -1.88
N GLU A 110 26.28 14.15 -1.23
CA GLU A 110 26.60 15.17 -0.24
C GLU A 110 26.85 14.62 1.18
N GLY A 111 26.94 13.29 1.33
CA GLY A 111 27.29 12.60 2.56
C GLY A 111 26.15 12.43 3.56
N CYS A 112 24.90 12.65 3.15
CA CYS A 112 23.73 12.35 3.96
C CYS A 112 23.40 10.85 3.96
N ASN A 113 22.55 10.44 4.90
CA ASN A 113 22.10 9.06 5.07
C ASN A 113 20.55 8.98 4.98
N PRO A 114 19.93 9.33 3.84
CA PRO A 114 18.48 9.50 3.73
C PRO A 114 17.73 8.17 3.70
N ARG A 115 16.49 8.13 4.21
CA ARG A 115 15.55 7.02 3.96
C ARG A 115 14.22 7.54 3.47
N ILE A 116 13.62 6.81 2.54
CA ILE A 116 12.28 7.07 2.05
C ILE A 116 11.63 5.75 1.61
N MET A 117 10.36 5.58 1.99
CA MET A 117 9.51 4.51 1.49
C MET A 117 8.66 5.03 0.33
N LEU A 118 8.49 4.23 -0.71
CA LEU A 118 7.75 4.59 -1.92
C LEU A 118 6.55 3.65 -2.11
N ASP A 119 5.36 4.22 -2.21
CA ASP A 119 4.11 3.52 -2.54
C ASP A 119 3.58 4.12 -3.85
N TYR A 120 3.63 3.35 -4.94
CA TYR A 120 3.10 3.75 -6.24
C TYR A 120 2.09 2.72 -6.70
N SER A 121 0.87 3.18 -6.97
CA SER A 121 -0.15 2.35 -7.61
C SER A 121 0.33 1.78 -8.96
N GLY A 122 -0.14 0.57 -9.28
CA GLY A 122 0.24 -0.12 -10.52
C GLY A 122 -0.24 0.61 -11.77
N ASN A 123 -1.43 1.19 -11.73
CA ASN A 123 -2.01 1.97 -12.82
C ASN A 123 -1.30 3.32 -13.05
N LEU A 124 -0.75 3.98 -12.01
CA LEU A 124 0.16 5.11 -12.21
C LEU A 124 1.42 4.69 -12.99
N LEU A 125 2.09 3.62 -12.54
CA LEU A 125 3.28 3.10 -13.21
C LEU A 125 2.98 2.71 -14.66
N TRP A 126 1.80 2.14 -14.92
CA TRP A 126 1.34 1.83 -16.27
C TRP A 126 1.10 3.10 -17.08
N GLY A 127 0.42 4.09 -16.51
CA GLY A 127 0.20 5.40 -17.12
C GLY A 127 1.49 6.09 -17.54
N LEU A 128 2.49 6.13 -16.65
CA LEU A 128 3.82 6.68 -16.97
C LEU A 128 4.47 5.96 -18.15
N ARG A 129 4.33 4.63 -18.21
CA ARG A 129 4.84 3.82 -19.32
C ARG A 129 4.11 4.11 -20.63
N GLN A 130 2.78 4.22 -20.61
CA GLN A 130 1.94 4.57 -21.77
C GLN A 130 2.30 5.96 -22.33
N MET A 131 2.57 6.91 -21.43
CA MET A 131 2.97 8.27 -21.75
C MET A 131 4.45 8.40 -22.16
N ASN A 132 5.21 7.30 -22.17
CA ASN A 132 6.66 7.27 -22.42
C ASN A 132 7.45 8.23 -21.52
N ARG A 133 7.09 8.30 -20.23
CA ARG A 133 7.77 9.12 -19.21
C ARG A 133 9.03 8.44 -18.69
N ASP A 134 9.97 8.16 -19.58
CA ASP A 134 11.28 7.59 -19.26
C ASP A 134 12.12 8.54 -18.39
N ASP A 135 11.82 9.84 -18.43
CA ASP A 135 12.39 10.85 -17.52
C ASP A 135 12.01 10.60 -16.05
N ILE A 136 10.87 9.93 -15.79
CA ILE A 136 10.44 9.51 -14.45
C ILE A 136 10.83 8.05 -14.20
N LEU A 137 10.45 7.14 -15.10
CA LEU A 137 10.70 5.70 -14.91
C LEU A 137 12.20 5.37 -14.86
N GLY A 138 13.04 6.09 -15.63
CA GLY A 138 14.50 5.95 -15.58
C GLY A 138 15.09 6.38 -14.23
N LYS A 139 14.57 7.47 -13.66
CA LYS A 139 14.95 7.96 -12.32
C LYS A 139 14.57 6.96 -11.23
N LEU A 140 13.33 6.46 -11.26
CA LEU A 140 12.85 5.44 -10.33
C LEU A 140 13.66 4.14 -10.45
N ARG A 141 13.94 3.69 -11.68
CA ARG A 141 14.78 2.51 -11.95
C ARG A 141 16.17 2.68 -11.36
N ARG A 142 16.79 3.85 -11.50
CA ARG A 142 18.11 4.13 -10.91
C ARG A 142 18.12 3.91 -9.40
N ILE A 143 17.23 4.57 -8.66
CA ILE A 143 17.23 4.46 -7.19
C ILE A 143 16.77 3.09 -6.68
N THR A 144 16.03 2.34 -7.51
CA THR A 144 15.51 1.02 -7.16
C THR A 144 16.52 -0.09 -7.42
N CYS A 145 17.19 -0.06 -8.57
CA CYS A 145 17.99 -1.17 -9.07
C CYS A 145 19.48 -1.00 -8.76
N ASP A 146 20.02 0.22 -8.76
CA ASP A 146 21.43 0.46 -8.47
C ASP A 146 21.75 0.14 -7.00
N ARG A 147 22.72 -0.75 -6.77
CA ARG A 147 23.16 -1.17 -5.44
C ARG A 147 23.60 0.00 -4.55
N GLN A 148 24.08 1.09 -5.15
CA GLN A 148 24.44 2.29 -4.41
C GLN A 148 23.24 2.88 -3.65
N TYR A 149 22.02 2.79 -4.20
CA TYR A 149 20.85 3.46 -3.64
C TYR A 149 19.90 2.54 -2.86
N GLN A 150 20.06 1.22 -2.99
CA GLN A 150 19.24 0.21 -2.31
C GLN A 150 19.13 0.40 -0.77
N PRO A 151 20.17 0.84 -0.03
CA PRO A 151 20.03 1.08 1.41
C PRO A 151 19.07 2.23 1.79
N TYR A 152 18.80 3.15 0.86
CA TYR A 152 18.12 4.42 1.13
C TYR A 152 16.65 4.43 0.70
N VAL A 153 16.23 3.48 -0.13
CA VAL A 153 14.88 3.45 -0.71
C VAL A 153 14.24 2.09 -0.49
N GLU A 154 13.09 2.08 0.18
CA GLU A 154 12.24 0.91 0.29
C GLU A 154 10.98 1.11 -0.55
N TRP A 155 10.55 0.08 -1.27
CA TRP A 155 9.25 0.06 -1.93
C TRP A 155 8.25 -0.67 -1.05
N LEU A 156 7.04 -0.11 -0.93
CA LEU A 156 5.89 -0.75 -0.33
C LEU A 156 5.00 -1.31 -1.43
N GLY A 157 4.43 -2.50 -1.21
CA GLY A 157 3.36 -3.00 -2.04
C GLY A 157 2.08 -2.20 -1.83
N THR A 158 1.22 -2.19 -2.85
CA THR A 158 -0.12 -1.60 -2.80
C THR A 158 -1.05 -2.34 -3.77
N MET A 159 -2.31 -1.91 -3.87
CA MET A 159 -3.26 -2.46 -4.84
C MET A 159 -3.02 -1.89 -6.24
N TRP A 160 -3.03 -2.76 -7.25
CA TRP A 160 -2.72 -2.35 -8.63
C TRP A 160 -3.54 -1.15 -9.14
N SER A 161 -4.85 -1.12 -8.89
CA SER A 161 -5.74 0.00 -9.31
C SER A 161 -6.15 0.92 -8.16
N HIS A 162 -5.40 0.95 -7.07
CA HIS A 162 -5.77 1.73 -5.87
C HIS A 162 -7.16 1.35 -5.32
N ALA A 163 -7.40 0.04 -5.18
CA ALA A 163 -8.66 -0.50 -4.67
C ALA A 163 -8.71 -0.45 -3.14
N VAL A 164 -9.83 0.04 -2.58
CA VAL A 164 -10.04 0.17 -1.13
C VAL A 164 -10.66 -1.12 -0.60
N VAL A 165 -9.89 -1.82 0.24
CA VAL A 165 -10.19 -3.20 0.71
C VAL A 165 -11.63 -3.40 1.20
N PRO A 166 -12.20 -2.59 2.12
CA PRO A 166 -13.56 -2.83 2.61
C PRO A 166 -14.65 -2.78 1.53
N SER A 167 -14.41 -2.08 0.42
CA SER A 167 -15.37 -1.99 -0.69
C SER A 167 -15.04 -2.92 -1.86
N THR A 168 -13.90 -3.63 -1.80
CA THR A 168 -13.42 -4.48 -2.89
C THR A 168 -13.96 -5.91 -2.68
N PRO A 169 -14.46 -6.60 -3.72
CA PRO A 169 -14.83 -8.01 -3.60
C PRO A 169 -13.66 -8.84 -3.04
N ILE A 170 -13.92 -9.65 -2.02
CA ILE A 170 -12.89 -10.42 -1.30
C ILE A 170 -12.01 -11.26 -2.25
N PRO A 171 -12.56 -11.98 -3.24
CA PRO A 171 -11.75 -12.77 -4.18
C PRO A 171 -10.76 -11.94 -5.01
N ASP A 172 -11.05 -10.66 -5.25
CA ASP A 172 -10.22 -9.77 -6.07
C ASP A 172 -9.04 -9.16 -5.31
N LEU A 173 -9.04 -9.21 -3.98
CA LEU A 173 -7.97 -8.63 -3.15
C LEU A 173 -6.60 -9.20 -3.55
N LYS A 174 -6.51 -10.52 -3.68
CA LYS A 174 -5.28 -11.19 -4.08
C LYS A 174 -4.91 -10.88 -5.53
N LEU A 175 -5.89 -10.76 -6.42
CA LEU A 175 -5.66 -10.40 -7.83
C LEU A 175 -5.02 -9.01 -7.95
N HIS A 176 -5.51 -8.02 -7.19
CA HIS A 176 -4.90 -6.69 -7.14
C HIS A 176 -3.46 -6.70 -6.65
N ILE A 177 -3.19 -7.44 -5.58
CA ILE A 177 -1.85 -7.54 -4.99
C ILE A 177 -0.89 -8.20 -5.99
N GLN A 178 -1.29 -9.32 -6.59
CA GLN A 178 -0.45 -10.04 -7.55
C GLN A 178 -0.23 -9.22 -8.83
N ALA A 179 -1.26 -8.53 -9.34
CA ALA A 179 -1.14 -7.65 -10.49
C ALA A 179 -0.09 -6.55 -10.27
N TRP A 180 -0.05 -5.97 -9.07
CA TRP A 180 0.99 -5.01 -8.70
C TRP A 180 2.38 -5.66 -8.72
N GLN A 181 2.54 -6.85 -8.12
CA GLN A 181 3.83 -7.54 -8.07
C GLN A 181 4.36 -7.91 -9.47
N HIS A 182 3.48 -8.39 -10.36
CA HIS A 182 3.84 -8.69 -11.75
C HIS A 182 4.35 -7.44 -12.46
N TYR A 183 3.57 -6.36 -12.41
CA TYR A 183 3.92 -5.15 -13.14
C TYR A 183 5.16 -4.46 -12.55
N PHE A 184 5.31 -4.47 -11.21
CA PHE A 184 6.51 -4.01 -10.54
C PHE A 184 7.75 -4.81 -10.95
N ALA A 185 7.66 -6.14 -10.99
CA ALA A 185 8.77 -6.98 -11.46
C ALA A 185 9.10 -6.76 -12.93
N ALA A 186 8.11 -6.50 -13.78
CA ALA A 186 8.35 -6.18 -15.19
C ALA A 186 9.09 -4.84 -15.36
N LEU A 187 8.76 -3.85 -14.53
CA LEU A 187 9.42 -2.54 -14.58
C LEU A 187 10.78 -2.53 -13.90
N PHE A 188 10.97 -3.18 -12.75
CA PHE A 188 12.17 -3.03 -11.92
C PHE A 188 12.98 -4.31 -11.70
N GLY A 189 12.47 -5.45 -12.17
CA GLY A 189 13.09 -6.76 -12.06
C GLY A 189 12.73 -7.52 -10.78
N TYR A 190 12.92 -8.85 -10.82
CA TYR A 190 12.62 -9.74 -9.69
C TYR A 190 13.47 -9.45 -8.45
N GLU A 191 14.72 -9.01 -8.61
CA GLU A 191 15.53 -8.62 -7.45
C GLU A 191 14.91 -7.47 -6.68
N ALA A 192 14.36 -6.47 -7.39
CA ALA A 192 13.66 -5.36 -6.75
C ALA A 192 12.40 -5.84 -6.05
N LEU A 193 11.60 -6.69 -6.71
CA LEU A 193 10.39 -7.26 -6.12
C LEU A 193 10.70 -8.06 -4.84
N ALA A 194 11.80 -8.82 -4.81
CA ALA A 194 12.20 -9.59 -3.64
C ALA A 194 12.48 -8.72 -2.39
N ARG A 195 12.73 -7.43 -2.57
CA ARG A 195 12.98 -6.48 -1.47
C ARG A 195 11.71 -5.84 -0.91
N VAL A 196 10.56 -6.01 -1.58
CA VAL A 196 9.28 -5.44 -1.14
C VAL A 196 8.68 -6.33 -0.06
N ARG A 197 8.76 -5.90 1.21
CA ARG A 197 8.22 -6.66 2.37
C ARG A 197 7.04 -5.98 3.06
N GLY A 198 6.99 -4.66 3.00
CA GLY A 198 5.89 -3.86 3.54
C GLY A 198 4.75 -3.68 2.56
N PHE A 199 3.54 -3.49 3.09
CA PHE A 199 2.36 -3.12 2.31
C PHE A 199 1.74 -1.83 2.85
N SER A 200 1.32 -0.96 1.92
CA SER A 200 0.59 0.27 2.18
C SER A 200 -0.82 0.14 1.61
N PRO A 201 -1.87 0.06 2.45
CA PRO A 201 -3.24 -0.03 1.95
C PRO A 201 -3.65 1.30 1.28
N PRO A 202 -4.29 1.26 0.09
CA PRO A 202 -4.93 2.44 -0.49
C PRO A 202 -5.83 3.17 0.51
N GLU A 203 -5.74 4.50 0.52
CA GLU A 203 -6.44 5.38 1.47
C GLU A 203 -6.13 5.09 2.95
N MET A 204 -5.04 4.34 3.19
CA MET A 204 -4.68 3.76 4.46
C MET A 204 -5.82 2.98 5.12
N HIS A 205 -6.67 2.37 4.29
CA HIS A 205 -7.96 1.83 4.73
C HIS A 205 -7.83 0.41 5.25
N LEU A 206 -8.06 0.23 6.55
CA LEU A 206 -8.12 -1.10 7.16
C LEU A 206 -9.58 -1.57 7.23
N PRO A 207 -9.94 -2.76 6.69
CA PRO A 207 -11.28 -3.31 6.89
C PRO A 207 -11.45 -3.73 8.35
N ASN A 208 -12.62 -3.47 8.93
CA ASN A 208 -12.94 -3.91 10.29
C ASN A 208 -13.95 -5.06 10.36
N HIS A 209 -14.57 -5.43 9.22
CA HIS A 209 -15.34 -6.67 9.13
C HIS A 209 -14.43 -7.90 9.35
N PRO A 210 -14.76 -8.82 10.28
CA PRO A 210 -13.93 -10.00 10.62
C PRO A 210 -13.42 -10.80 9.42
N ASP A 211 -14.33 -11.21 8.52
CA ASP A 211 -13.98 -12.05 7.37
C ASP A 211 -13.14 -11.32 6.33
N THR A 212 -13.48 -10.07 6.02
CA THR A 212 -12.74 -9.23 5.07
C THR A 212 -11.32 -8.97 5.55
N LEU A 213 -11.14 -8.65 6.84
CA LEU A 213 -9.81 -8.45 7.42
C LEU A 213 -8.98 -9.74 7.38
N TYR A 214 -9.59 -10.87 7.73
CA TYR A 214 -8.90 -12.16 7.71
C TYR A 214 -8.42 -12.52 6.30
N GLU A 215 -9.29 -12.45 5.30
CA GLU A 215 -8.93 -12.77 3.90
C GLU A 215 -7.94 -11.74 3.33
N TYR A 216 -8.02 -10.47 3.75
CA TYR A 216 -7.02 -9.47 3.38
C TYR A 216 -5.63 -9.80 3.94
N ILE A 217 -5.50 -10.08 5.24
CA ILE A 217 -4.21 -10.46 5.84
C ILE A 217 -3.69 -11.77 5.24
N LYS A 218 -4.57 -12.73 4.95
CA LYS A 218 -4.23 -13.98 4.28
C LYS A 218 -3.68 -13.72 2.87
N ALA A 219 -4.35 -12.90 2.06
CA ALA A 219 -3.87 -12.52 0.74
C ALA A 219 -2.50 -11.84 0.79
N LEU A 220 -2.26 -10.93 1.75
CA LEU A 220 -0.96 -10.30 1.97
C LEU A 220 0.15 -11.33 2.25
N LYS A 221 -0.09 -12.25 3.19
CA LYS A 221 0.89 -13.28 3.56
C LYS A 221 1.14 -14.29 2.44
N GLU A 222 0.09 -14.69 1.72
CA GLU A 222 0.21 -15.55 0.55
C GLU A 222 1.00 -14.89 -0.58
N CYS A 223 1.00 -13.55 -0.66
CA CYS A 223 1.79 -12.79 -1.62
C CYS A 223 3.21 -12.43 -1.11
N GLY A 224 3.56 -12.78 0.13
CA GLY A 224 4.91 -12.64 0.68
C GLY A 224 5.17 -11.36 1.48
N TYR A 225 4.14 -10.56 1.77
CA TYR A 225 4.29 -9.39 2.64
C TYR A 225 4.43 -9.81 4.10
N GLN A 226 5.28 -9.09 4.84
CA GLN A 226 5.64 -9.41 6.22
C GLN A 226 5.07 -8.40 7.22
N TRP A 227 4.82 -7.17 6.77
CA TRP A 227 4.26 -6.12 7.62
C TRP A 227 3.33 -5.19 6.84
N LEU A 228 2.42 -4.54 7.58
CA LEU A 228 1.40 -3.62 7.06
C LEU A 228 1.53 -2.26 7.76
N LEU A 229 1.47 -1.16 7.01
CA LEU A 229 1.30 0.16 7.59
C LEU A 229 -0.19 0.39 7.90
N VAL A 230 -0.53 0.71 9.14
CA VAL A 230 -1.94 0.92 9.57
C VAL A 230 -2.10 2.23 10.32
N GLN A 231 -3.28 2.83 10.27
CA GLN A 231 -3.53 4.08 10.98
C GLN A 231 -3.80 3.85 12.45
N GLU A 232 -3.32 4.75 13.31
CA GLU A 232 -3.52 4.63 14.75
C GLU A 232 -5.00 4.51 15.17
N HIS A 233 -5.93 5.15 14.47
CA HIS A 233 -7.36 5.11 14.78
C HIS A 233 -8.11 3.96 14.08
N SER A 234 -7.44 3.24 13.18
CA SER A 234 -8.00 2.06 12.51
C SER A 234 -7.84 0.77 13.34
N VAL A 235 -7.08 0.83 14.43
CA VAL A 235 -6.78 -0.29 15.32
C VAL A 235 -7.08 0.06 16.77
N GLU A 236 -7.35 -0.97 17.56
CA GLU A 236 -7.62 -0.90 18.99
C GLU A 236 -6.91 -2.02 19.75
N THR A 237 -6.82 -1.91 21.07
CA THR A 237 -6.42 -3.02 21.93
C THR A 237 -7.52 -4.09 21.95
N LEU A 238 -7.22 -5.27 22.47
CA LEU A 238 -8.21 -6.35 22.57
C LEU A 238 -9.39 -6.00 23.49
N GLU A 239 -9.20 -5.03 24.38
CA GLU A 239 -10.21 -4.45 25.28
C GLU A 239 -11.02 -3.31 24.63
N GLY A 240 -10.80 -3.02 23.35
CA GLY A 240 -11.56 -1.99 22.61
C GLY A 240 -11.15 -0.56 22.91
N HIS A 241 -9.97 -0.34 23.48
CA HIS A 241 -9.41 1.00 23.69
C HIS A 241 -8.52 1.38 22.50
N GLY A 242 -8.43 2.68 22.20
CA GLY A 242 -7.39 3.16 21.27
C GLY A 242 -6.00 2.78 21.79
N LEU A 243 -5.03 2.64 20.88
CA LEU A 243 -3.68 2.23 21.27
C LEU A 243 -3.08 3.19 22.32
N PRO A 244 -2.48 2.68 23.42
CA PRO A 244 -1.67 3.47 24.32
C PRO A 244 -0.64 4.32 23.56
N HIS A 245 -0.36 5.52 24.08
CA HIS A 245 0.48 6.51 23.38
C HIS A 245 1.82 5.93 22.90
N ASP A 246 2.57 5.26 23.78
CA ASP A 246 3.90 4.76 23.46
C ASP A 246 3.89 3.51 22.56
N GLN A 247 2.81 2.71 22.63
CA GLN A 247 2.61 1.51 21.80
C GLN A 247 2.54 1.83 20.30
N LYS A 248 2.18 3.07 19.93
CA LYS A 248 2.15 3.51 18.52
C LYS A 248 3.54 3.61 17.89
N TYR A 249 4.61 3.67 18.68
CA TYR A 249 5.98 3.84 18.18
C TYR A 249 6.83 2.57 18.20
N ILE A 250 6.20 1.40 18.39
CA ILE A 250 6.84 0.08 18.29
C ILE A 250 6.01 -0.80 17.36
N PRO A 251 6.57 -1.92 16.85
CA PRO A 251 5.79 -2.86 16.07
C PRO A 251 4.65 -3.44 16.89
N ASN A 252 3.51 -3.65 16.25
CA ASN A 252 2.35 -4.28 16.85
C ASN A 252 2.05 -5.61 16.12
N ARG A 253 1.41 -6.54 16.80
CA ARG A 253 0.87 -7.75 16.17
C ARG A 253 -0.62 -7.54 15.90
N LEU A 254 -0.97 -7.21 14.65
CA LEU A 254 -2.36 -7.09 14.23
C LEU A 254 -2.94 -8.49 14.06
N VAL A 255 -3.94 -8.81 14.88
CA VAL A 255 -4.65 -10.09 14.87
C VAL A 255 -6.00 -9.91 14.17
N ALA A 256 -6.30 -10.81 13.24
CA ALA A 256 -7.60 -10.93 12.59
C ALA A 256 -8.18 -12.30 12.88
N ARG A 257 -9.45 -12.30 13.30
CA ARG A 257 -10.25 -13.49 13.50
C ARG A 257 -11.43 -13.45 12.55
N ASN A 258 -11.71 -14.55 11.86
CA ASN A 258 -12.88 -14.66 10.98
C ASN A 258 -14.09 -15.26 11.71
N SER A 259 -15.22 -15.30 11.01
CA SER A 259 -16.47 -15.88 11.50
C SER A 259 -16.45 -17.40 11.65
N HIS A 260 -15.40 -18.08 11.20
CA HIS A 260 -15.15 -19.51 11.43
C HIS A 260 -14.22 -19.77 12.63
N GLY A 261 -13.82 -18.73 13.35
CA GLY A 261 -12.92 -18.82 14.51
C GLY A 261 -11.44 -18.96 14.16
N GLU A 262 -11.09 -18.96 12.87
CA GLU A 262 -9.71 -19.00 12.41
C GLU A 262 -9.02 -17.68 12.71
N VAL A 263 -7.72 -17.75 13.02
CA VAL A 263 -6.91 -16.60 13.43
C VAL A 263 -5.68 -16.49 12.56
N ILE A 264 -5.41 -15.27 12.10
CA ILE A 264 -4.19 -14.91 11.39
C ILE A 264 -3.65 -13.60 11.95
N SER A 265 -2.33 -13.39 11.84
CA SER A 265 -1.70 -12.14 12.25
C SER A 265 -0.60 -11.70 11.31
N ILE A 266 -0.34 -10.40 11.31
CA ILE A 266 0.74 -9.73 10.59
C ILE A 266 1.35 -8.63 11.48
N THR A 267 2.64 -8.33 11.29
CA THR A 267 3.28 -7.18 11.95
C THR A 267 2.67 -5.89 11.41
N ALA A 268 2.35 -4.96 12.30
CA ALA A 268 1.80 -3.66 11.96
C ALA A 268 2.73 -2.55 12.47
N LEU A 269 3.11 -1.64 11.57
CA LEU A 269 3.70 -0.36 11.94
C LEU A 269 2.57 0.68 11.95
N ILE A 270 2.52 1.49 13.00
CA ILE A 270 1.42 2.44 13.19
C ILE A 270 1.81 3.78 12.56
N LYS A 271 1.03 4.21 11.57
CA LYS A 271 1.02 5.60 11.08
C LYS A 271 0.48 6.47 12.21
N THR A 272 1.33 7.34 12.76
CA THR A 272 0.96 8.23 13.87
C THR A 272 0.04 9.36 13.39
N GLN A 273 -0.63 10.00 14.35
CA GLN A 273 -1.49 11.15 14.08
C GLN A 273 -0.69 12.32 13.49
N GLY A 274 -0.82 12.47 12.18
CA GLY A 274 -0.48 13.67 11.45
C GLY A 274 -1.61 13.95 10.48
N SER A 275 -2.31 15.07 10.67
CA SER A 275 -3.26 15.62 9.70
C SER A 275 -2.52 16.01 8.43
N ASP A 276 -3.04 15.59 7.28
CA ASP A 276 -2.73 16.10 5.94
C ASP A 276 -1.26 16.03 5.50
N THR A 277 -1.12 15.95 4.18
CA THR A 277 0.12 16.09 3.40
C THR A 277 1.12 17.12 3.93
N LYS A 278 0.64 18.16 4.61
CA LYS A 278 1.43 19.24 5.23
C LYS A 278 2.47 18.76 6.25
N LEU A 279 2.16 17.77 7.08
CA LEU A 279 3.05 17.39 8.18
C LEU A 279 4.24 16.56 7.70
N VAL A 280 4.00 15.65 6.75
CA VAL A 280 5.09 14.94 6.07
C VAL A 280 5.92 15.91 5.23
N ALA A 281 5.28 16.86 4.54
CA ALA A 281 5.97 17.91 3.80
C ALA A 281 6.98 18.68 4.66
N GLN A 282 6.63 18.97 5.92
CA GLN A 282 7.44 19.77 6.83
C GLN A 282 8.32 18.92 7.76
N MET A 283 8.47 17.63 7.48
CA MET A 283 9.28 16.68 8.26
C MET A 283 8.87 16.61 9.76
N GLN A 284 7.58 16.77 10.06
CA GLN A 284 7.04 16.51 11.40
C GLN A 284 7.44 15.14 11.99
N PRO A 285 7.55 14.01 11.24
CA PRO A 285 7.93 12.73 11.86
C PRO A 285 9.33 12.76 12.48
N TYR A 286 10.26 13.54 11.92
CA TYR A 286 11.57 13.77 12.53
C TYR A 286 11.45 14.52 13.87
N PHE A 287 10.65 15.60 13.92
CA PHE A 287 10.46 16.38 15.13
C PHE A 287 9.74 15.59 16.22
N GLU A 288 8.77 14.76 15.85
CA GLU A 288 8.11 13.85 16.77
C GLU A 288 9.10 12.81 17.32
N ALA A 289 9.94 12.22 16.46
CA ALA A 289 10.92 11.21 16.87
C ALA A 289 11.98 11.76 17.83
N LYS A 290 12.37 13.05 17.71
CA LYS A 290 13.27 13.69 18.68
C LYS A 290 12.70 13.74 20.11
N GLY A 291 11.37 13.75 20.25
CA GLY A 291 10.70 13.68 21.53
C GLY A 291 10.56 12.26 22.08
N ARG A 292 11.08 11.25 21.37
CA ARG A 292 11.00 9.83 21.72
C ARG A 292 12.34 9.29 22.17
N GLY A 293 12.29 8.18 22.90
CA GLY A 293 13.45 7.43 23.35
C GLY A 293 13.36 5.97 22.93
N ARG A 294 14.18 5.15 23.58
CA ARG A 294 14.09 3.70 23.45
C ARG A 294 12.92 3.17 24.26
N GLN A 295 12.39 2.03 23.83
CA GLN A 295 11.33 1.28 24.47
C GLN A 295 11.76 -0.19 24.58
N THR A 296 11.14 -0.92 25.50
CA THR A 296 11.38 -2.35 25.66
C THR A 296 10.36 -3.14 24.83
N VAL A 297 10.85 -4.04 23.97
CA VAL A 297 10.03 -5.06 23.29
C VAL A 297 10.58 -6.42 23.67
N GLY A 298 9.76 -7.22 24.38
CA GLY A 298 10.22 -8.48 24.98
C GLY A 298 11.37 -8.23 25.97
N SER A 299 12.57 -8.71 25.62
CA SER A 299 13.79 -8.52 26.42
C SER A 299 14.81 -7.54 25.78
N VAL A 300 14.42 -6.86 24.71
CA VAL A 300 15.30 -6.02 23.89
C VAL A 300 14.89 -4.57 23.98
N GLU A 301 15.88 -3.69 24.15
CA GLU A 301 15.71 -2.24 24.05
C GLU A 301 15.78 -1.80 22.59
N VAL A 302 14.67 -1.31 22.04
CA VAL A 302 14.53 -0.86 20.65
C VAL A 302 14.31 0.66 20.61
N PRO A 303 14.81 1.39 19.60
CA PRO A 303 14.41 2.78 19.41
C PRO A 303 12.93 2.85 19.02
N SER A 304 12.23 3.86 19.54
CA SER A 304 10.90 4.20 19.04
C SER A 304 10.98 4.56 17.55
N LEU A 305 10.01 4.16 16.74
CA LEU A 305 9.89 4.54 15.33
C LEU A 305 8.62 5.35 15.09
N VAL A 306 8.77 6.60 14.66
CA VAL A 306 7.66 7.42 14.15
C VAL A 306 7.47 7.11 12.67
N SER A 307 6.34 6.53 12.28
CA SER A 307 6.05 6.21 10.88
C SER A 307 4.95 7.11 10.33
N GLN A 308 5.18 7.74 9.18
CA GLN A 308 4.17 8.56 8.49
C GLN A 308 4.20 8.38 6.99
N ILE A 309 3.02 8.53 6.39
CA ILE A 309 2.79 8.48 4.94
C ILE A 309 1.86 9.62 4.54
N ALA A 310 2.11 10.19 3.36
CA ALA A 310 1.26 11.19 2.73
C ALA A 310 1.24 11.01 1.22
N ASP A 311 0.16 11.46 0.58
CA ASP A 311 0.12 11.71 -0.87
C ASP A 311 1.28 12.63 -1.26
N GLY A 312 2.12 12.16 -2.18
CA GLY A 312 3.32 12.86 -2.59
C GLY A 312 3.03 14.04 -3.51
N GLU A 313 1.98 13.96 -4.31
CA GLU A 313 1.56 14.99 -5.26
C GLU A 313 0.53 15.97 -4.70
N ASN A 314 -0.11 15.66 -3.56
CA ASN A 314 -1.34 16.35 -3.17
C ASN A 314 -1.10 17.60 -2.32
N GLY A 315 -1.63 18.73 -2.81
CA GLY A 315 -1.62 20.03 -2.15
C GLY A 315 -0.31 20.81 -2.31
N GLY A 316 -0.43 22.14 -2.32
CA GLY A 316 0.71 23.04 -2.54
C GLY A 316 1.85 22.88 -1.53
N VAL A 317 1.59 22.36 -0.33
CA VAL A 317 2.64 22.15 0.68
C VAL A 317 3.55 20.97 0.31
N MET A 318 3.01 19.84 -0.17
CA MET A 318 3.84 18.73 -0.66
C MET A 318 4.57 19.07 -1.96
N MET A 319 3.95 19.88 -2.81
CA MET A 319 4.59 20.31 -4.05
C MET A 319 5.79 21.23 -3.76
N ASN A 320 5.64 22.20 -2.85
CA ASN A 320 6.60 23.30 -2.70
C ASN A 320 7.47 23.23 -1.44
N GLU A 321 6.96 22.72 -0.32
CA GLU A 321 7.68 22.74 0.96
C GLU A 321 8.44 21.44 1.25
N PHE A 322 7.92 20.29 0.78
CA PHE A 322 8.59 19.01 0.98
C PHE A 322 10.05 19.00 0.47
N PRO A 323 10.37 19.49 -0.74
CA PRO A 323 11.77 19.58 -1.16
C PRO A 323 12.63 20.38 -0.20
N ARG A 324 12.17 21.56 0.24
CA ARG A 324 12.91 22.43 1.17
C ARG A 324 13.24 21.70 2.47
N ASP A 325 12.22 21.16 3.13
CA ASP A 325 12.38 20.61 4.48
C ASP A 325 13.02 19.22 4.47
N PHE A 326 12.76 18.40 3.46
CA PHE A 326 13.42 17.10 3.31
C PHE A 326 14.95 17.26 3.23
N PHE A 327 15.45 18.15 2.38
CA PHE A 327 16.89 18.43 2.30
C PHE A 327 17.44 19.05 3.59
N ARG A 328 16.78 20.09 4.11
CA ARG A 328 17.23 20.79 5.32
C ARG A 328 17.44 19.82 6.48
N ILE A 329 16.45 18.96 6.76
CA ILE A 329 16.53 18.01 7.87
C ILE A 329 17.65 16.98 7.67
N HIS A 330 17.85 16.47 6.46
CA HIS A 330 18.93 15.51 6.21
C HIS A 330 20.32 16.15 6.33
N TYR A 331 20.48 17.42 5.97
CA TYR A 331 21.71 18.17 6.23
C TYR A 331 21.97 18.41 7.72
N GLU A 332 20.93 18.79 8.48
CA GLU A 332 21.04 18.93 9.93
C GLU A 332 21.45 17.61 10.59
N ILE A 333 20.82 16.50 10.20
CA ILE A 333 21.14 15.16 10.71
C ILE A 333 22.57 14.72 10.33
N ARG A 334 23.02 15.06 9.12
CA ARG A 334 24.42 14.80 8.69
C ARG A 334 25.41 15.51 9.61
N GLU A 335 25.16 16.76 9.95
CA GLU A 335 26.01 17.56 10.84
C GLU A 335 25.99 17.03 12.30
N GLN A 336 24.90 16.36 12.69
CA GLN A 336 24.68 15.80 14.02
C GLN A 336 25.08 14.31 14.16
N GLY A 337 26.02 13.83 13.35
CA GLY A 337 26.52 12.45 13.45
C GLY A 337 26.26 11.60 12.21
N GLY A 338 26.22 12.21 11.02
CA GLY A 338 26.15 11.51 9.74
C GLY A 338 24.85 10.73 9.50
N GLY A 339 23.80 10.98 10.30
CA GLY A 339 22.59 10.15 10.30
C GLY A 339 22.79 8.73 10.78
N LEU A 340 23.73 8.51 11.72
CA LEU A 340 24.04 7.21 12.32
C LEU A 340 23.82 7.16 13.85
N HIS A 341 23.58 8.32 14.47
CA HIS A 341 23.44 8.46 15.93
C HIS A 341 22.22 9.30 16.28
N GLY A 342 21.61 9.04 17.45
CA GLY A 342 20.50 9.83 17.97
C GLY A 342 19.19 9.57 17.22
N THR A 343 18.58 10.62 16.67
CA THR A 343 17.35 10.51 15.87
C THR A 343 17.69 10.39 14.39
N VAL A 344 17.42 9.23 13.79
CA VAL A 344 17.85 8.93 12.41
C VAL A 344 16.68 8.51 11.53
N PRO A 345 16.75 8.74 10.20
CA PRO A 345 15.78 8.17 9.28
C PRO A 345 15.96 6.64 9.22
N MET A 346 14.87 5.89 9.09
CA MET A 346 14.85 4.44 8.91
C MET A 346 13.72 4.03 7.96
N ASN A 347 13.97 2.97 7.20
CA ASN A 347 12.93 2.29 6.41
C ASN A 347 12.20 1.25 7.29
N GLY A 348 10.97 0.89 6.96
CA GLY A 348 10.13 0.00 7.78
C GLY A 348 10.73 -1.40 7.92
N THR A 349 11.14 -2.01 6.79
CA THR A 349 11.81 -3.31 6.81
C THR A 349 13.20 -3.23 7.43
N GLU A 350 13.95 -2.14 7.19
CA GLU A 350 15.26 -1.91 7.82
C GLU A 350 15.14 -1.91 9.35
N TYR A 351 14.15 -1.20 9.90
CA TYR A 351 13.89 -1.16 11.33
C TYR A 351 13.52 -2.53 11.90
N LEU A 352 12.57 -3.23 11.27
CA LEU A 352 12.11 -4.54 11.72
C LEU A 352 13.25 -5.57 11.72
N GLU A 353 14.05 -5.60 10.65
CA GLU A 353 15.21 -6.48 10.58
C GLU A 353 16.25 -6.20 11.67
N LEU A 354 16.53 -4.92 11.95
CA LEU A 354 17.50 -4.54 12.98
C LEU A 354 17.05 -4.95 14.39
N ILE A 355 15.78 -4.76 14.75
CA ILE A 355 15.28 -5.15 16.08
C ILE A 355 15.18 -6.68 16.22
N GLU A 356 14.81 -7.39 15.15
CA GLU A 356 14.74 -8.85 15.16
C GLU A 356 16.13 -9.47 15.24
N ALA A 357 17.11 -8.90 14.54
CA ALA A 357 18.52 -9.28 14.68
C ALA A 357 19.08 -9.02 16.09
N ALA A 358 18.53 -8.03 16.80
CA ALA A 358 18.85 -7.77 18.21
C ALA A 358 18.11 -8.69 19.19
N GLY A 359 17.18 -9.53 18.71
CA GLY A 359 16.49 -10.56 19.48
C GLY A 359 15.01 -10.26 19.79
N ALA A 360 14.45 -9.15 19.30
CA ALA A 360 13.01 -8.93 19.36
C ALA A 360 12.30 -10.00 18.51
N LYS A 361 11.12 -10.43 18.94
CA LYS A 361 10.33 -11.42 18.21
C LYS A 361 8.92 -10.91 17.93
N PRO A 362 8.32 -11.23 16.78
CA PRO A 362 6.94 -10.87 16.49
C PRO A 362 5.93 -11.30 17.55
N GLU A 363 6.21 -12.37 18.31
CA GLU A 363 5.36 -12.82 19.41
C GLU A 363 5.39 -11.92 20.64
N ASP A 364 6.45 -11.12 20.81
CA ASP A 364 6.63 -10.17 21.89
C ASP A 364 5.98 -8.80 21.59
N TYR A 365 5.55 -8.58 20.34
CA TYR A 365 4.89 -7.34 19.95
C TYR A 365 3.50 -7.25 20.62
N PRO A 366 3.12 -6.07 21.15
CA PRO A 366 1.80 -5.88 21.73
C PRO A 366 0.72 -6.15 20.68
N VAL A 367 -0.36 -6.78 21.12
CA VAL A 367 -1.45 -7.22 20.24
C VAL A 367 -2.43 -6.06 20.01
N CYS A 368 -2.84 -5.89 18.76
CA CYS A 368 -3.96 -5.03 18.39
C CYS A 368 -4.92 -5.77 17.44
N GLN A 369 -6.11 -5.21 17.28
CA GLN A 369 -7.13 -5.68 16.34
C GLN A 369 -7.72 -4.48 15.58
N ALA A 370 -8.45 -4.72 14.50
CA ALA A 370 -9.15 -3.64 13.80
C ALA A 370 -10.23 -3.01 14.71
N VAL A 371 -10.41 -1.70 14.56
CA VAL A 371 -11.33 -0.92 15.39
C VAL A 371 -12.76 -1.50 15.37
N GLN A 372 -13.43 -1.45 16.51
CA GLN A 372 -14.78 -1.96 16.78
C GLN A 372 -14.94 -3.48 16.85
N GLN A 373 -13.91 -4.28 16.54
CA GLN A 373 -14.02 -5.73 16.64
C GLN A 373 -14.21 -6.21 18.08
N HIS A 374 -13.70 -5.48 19.09
CA HIS A 374 -13.97 -5.77 20.49
C HIS A 374 -15.47 -5.91 20.79
N LYS A 375 -16.30 -5.01 20.22
CA LYS A 375 -17.76 -5.02 20.43
C LYS A 375 -18.43 -6.27 19.87
N ILE A 376 -17.90 -6.82 18.78
CA ILE A 376 -18.38 -8.07 18.17
C ILE A 376 -18.00 -9.25 19.08
N TRP A 377 -16.73 -9.33 19.47
CA TRP A 377 -16.19 -10.44 20.25
C TRP A 377 -16.64 -10.46 21.72
N GLN A 378 -17.20 -9.35 22.24
CA GLN A 378 -17.92 -9.36 23.52
C GLN A 378 -19.26 -10.10 23.46
N ARG A 379 -19.87 -10.21 22.27
CA ARG A 379 -21.21 -10.79 22.08
C ARG A 379 -21.18 -12.20 21.49
N VAL A 380 -20.05 -12.60 20.90
CA VAL A 380 -19.85 -13.91 20.30
C VAL A 380 -18.60 -14.54 20.88
N GLU A 381 -18.76 -15.66 21.58
CA GLU A 381 -17.62 -16.47 22.02
C GLU A 381 -16.84 -16.97 20.80
N PRO A 382 -15.51 -16.76 20.73
CA PRO A 382 -14.71 -17.12 19.56
C PRO A 382 -14.85 -18.59 19.14
N GLU A 383 -15.02 -19.51 20.10
CA GLU A 383 -15.17 -20.95 19.87
C GLU A 383 -16.55 -21.32 19.29
N GLN A 384 -17.53 -20.43 19.40
CA GLN A 384 -18.89 -20.60 18.89
C GLN A 384 -19.16 -19.69 17.67
N ALA A 385 -18.13 -19.05 17.14
CA ALA A 385 -18.25 -18.17 15.99
C ALA A 385 -18.80 -18.94 14.78
N SER A 386 -19.79 -18.35 14.13
CA SER A 386 -20.34 -18.78 12.85
C SER A 386 -20.67 -17.55 12.00
N PRO A 387 -20.67 -17.66 10.65
CA PRO A 387 -21.10 -16.57 9.78
C PRO A 387 -22.45 -15.98 10.19
N GLU A 388 -23.43 -16.81 10.54
CA GLU A 388 -24.76 -16.38 10.95
C GLU A 388 -24.76 -15.63 12.29
N ALA A 389 -23.96 -16.09 13.27
CA ALA A 389 -23.85 -15.44 14.57
C ALA A 389 -23.16 -14.07 14.45
N ILE A 390 -22.10 -13.97 13.64
CA ILE A 390 -21.39 -12.72 13.40
C ILE A 390 -22.26 -11.73 12.62
N ALA A 391 -22.93 -12.17 11.56
CA ALA A 391 -23.84 -11.32 10.78
C ALA A 391 -24.98 -10.76 11.63
N ARG A 392 -25.61 -11.60 12.47
CA ARG A 392 -26.64 -11.16 13.41
C ARG A 392 -26.09 -10.14 14.41
N THR A 393 -24.93 -10.42 15.00
CA THR A 393 -24.27 -9.53 15.96
C THR A 393 -23.96 -8.17 15.36
N ILE A 394 -23.44 -8.13 14.12
CA ILE A 394 -23.16 -6.90 13.38
C ILE A 394 -24.46 -6.12 13.15
N GLN A 395 -25.52 -6.79 12.70
CA GLN A 395 -26.83 -6.15 12.48
C GLN A 395 -27.39 -5.55 13.78
N ASP A 396 -27.33 -6.30 14.89
CA ASP A 396 -27.79 -5.84 16.20
C ASP A 396 -26.95 -4.65 16.69
N LEU A 397 -25.63 -4.66 16.50
CA LEU A 397 -24.74 -3.56 16.83
C LEU A 397 -25.04 -2.30 16.00
N GLN A 398 -25.25 -2.44 14.69
CA GLN A 398 -25.63 -1.33 13.80
C GLN A 398 -26.96 -0.67 14.18
N GLN A 399 -27.90 -1.45 14.74
CA GLN A 399 -29.20 -0.93 15.22
C GLN A 399 -29.12 -0.32 16.63
N SER A 400 -28.28 -0.87 17.51
CA SER A 400 -28.23 -0.52 18.94
C SER A 400 -27.16 0.51 19.31
N ASP A 401 -26.11 0.65 18.51
CA ASP A 401 -25.01 1.59 18.75
C ASP A 401 -24.79 2.50 17.54
N PRO A 402 -25.16 3.80 17.63
CA PRO A 402 -25.02 4.73 16.51
C PRO A 402 -23.56 5.00 16.11
N HIS A 403 -22.58 4.63 16.94
CA HIS A 403 -21.15 4.78 16.65
C HIS A 403 -20.53 3.51 16.04
N PHE A 404 -21.32 2.46 15.79
CA PHE A 404 -20.84 1.22 15.19
C PHE A 404 -20.99 1.22 13.67
N HIS A 405 -19.89 0.96 12.96
CA HIS A 405 -19.79 0.95 11.50
C HIS A 405 -18.81 -0.15 11.04
N MET A 406 -19.17 -0.88 9.97
CA MET A 406 -18.33 -1.95 9.39
C MET A 406 -17.72 -1.56 8.03
N ASP A 407 -17.68 -0.26 7.74
CA ASP A 407 -17.13 0.27 6.50
C ASP A 407 -15.59 0.37 6.54
N GLY A 408 -14.96 0.00 7.67
CA GLY A 408 -13.53 0.17 8.00
C GLY A 408 -13.16 1.58 8.49
N ALA A 409 -11.87 1.87 8.56
CA ALA A 409 -11.33 3.21 8.88
C ALA A 409 -10.24 3.63 7.88
N SER A 410 -10.16 4.92 7.54
CA SER A 410 -9.32 5.53 6.49
C SER A 410 -8.77 6.90 6.94
N TRP A 411 -7.76 7.46 6.28
CA TRP A 411 -7.31 8.84 6.59
C TRP A 411 -8.36 9.91 6.30
N THR A 412 -9.33 9.63 5.43
CA THR A 412 -10.41 10.54 5.09
C THR A 412 -11.62 10.15 5.91
N ASP A 413 -11.57 10.41 7.22
CA ASP A 413 -12.60 10.02 8.22
C ASP A 413 -14.03 10.49 7.88
N ASN A 414 -14.22 11.30 6.84
CA ASN A 414 -15.51 11.87 6.42
C ASN A 414 -16.09 11.31 5.11
N LEU A 415 -15.36 10.47 4.36
CA LEU A 415 -15.81 9.92 3.07
C LEU A 415 -16.29 8.47 3.24
N SER A 416 -17.58 8.22 2.96
CA SER A 416 -18.09 6.86 2.84
C SER A 416 -17.75 6.30 1.47
N TRP A 417 -16.99 5.22 1.43
CA TRP A 417 -16.68 4.46 0.21
C TRP A 417 -17.83 3.53 -0.23
N VAL A 418 -18.91 3.48 0.56
CA VAL A 418 -20.02 2.55 0.39
C VAL A 418 -21.34 3.27 0.15
N ARG A 419 -21.74 4.19 1.03
CA ARG A 419 -23.07 4.82 1.00
C ARG A 419 -23.19 5.80 -0.18
N GLY A 420 -24.23 5.64 -0.99
CA GLY A 420 -24.55 6.54 -2.10
C GLY A 420 -23.77 6.28 -3.40
N TYR A 421 -23.05 5.16 -3.48
CA TYR A 421 -22.32 4.71 -4.67
C TYR A 421 -22.78 3.32 -5.15
N GLU A 422 -24.03 2.96 -4.87
CA GLU A 422 -24.64 1.68 -5.30
C GLU A 422 -24.54 1.52 -6.83
N ASN A 423 -24.64 2.62 -7.57
CA ASN A 423 -24.47 2.70 -9.02
C ASN A 423 -23.06 2.35 -9.54
N VAL A 424 -22.06 2.24 -8.66
CA VAL A 424 -20.71 1.78 -8.97
C VAL A 424 -20.43 0.42 -8.32
N LEU A 425 -20.82 0.25 -7.05
CA LEU A 425 -20.52 -0.94 -6.27
C LEU A 425 -21.27 -2.19 -6.75
N GLU A 426 -22.53 -2.06 -7.15
CA GLU A 426 -23.28 -3.20 -7.68
C GLU A 426 -22.69 -3.70 -9.01
N PRO A 427 -22.45 -2.85 -10.04
CA PRO A 427 -21.75 -3.27 -11.26
C PRO A 427 -20.38 -3.87 -11.00
N MET A 428 -19.62 -3.32 -10.06
CA MET A 428 -18.31 -3.84 -9.66
C MET A 428 -18.41 -5.28 -9.11
N ASN A 429 -19.35 -5.55 -8.21
CA ASN A 429 -19.58 -6.90 -7.71
C ASN A 429 -20.08 -7.86 -8.80
N GLN A 430 -20.94 -7.38 -9.71
CA GLN A 430 -21.43 -8.18 -10.85
C GLN A 430 -20.29 -8.59 -11.78
N LEU A 431 -19.38 -7.65 -12.11
CA LEU A 431 -18.22 -7.93 -12.96
C LEU A 431 -17.26 -8.91 -12.31
N SER A 432 -16.95 -8.72 -11.02
CA SER A 432 -16.12 -9.63 -10.23
C SER A 432 -16.71 -11.05 -10.21
N ALA A 433 -18.00 -11.19 -9.89
CA ALA A 433 -18.67 -12.48 -9.88
C ALA A 433 -18.64 -13.16 -11.26
N ALA A 434 -18.86 -12.40 -12.35
CA ALA A 434 -18.79 -12.91 -13.71
C ALA A 434 -17.36 -13.34 -14.09
N PHE A 435 -16.34 -12.60 -13.65
CA PHE A 435 -14.93 -12.94 -13.87
C PHE A 435 -14.59 -14.28 -13.21
N HIS A 436 -14.90 -14.41 -11.92
CA HIS A 436 -14.63 -15.65 -11.16
C HIS A 436 -15.42 -16.85 -11.71
N GLN A 437 -16.70 -16.67 -12.03
CA GLN A 437 -17.51 -17.71 -12.66
C GLN A 437 -16.91 -18.21 -13.98
N ARG A 438 -16.28 -17.31 -14.75
CA ARG A 438 -15.69 -17.64 -16.06
C ARG A 438 -14.34 -18.33 -15.96
N PHE A 439 -13.52 -17.97 -14.98
CA PHE A 439 -12.09 -18.31 -14.98
C PHE A 439 -11.62 -19.18 -13.82
N ASP A 440 -12.33 -19.27 -12.68
CA ASP A 440 -11.82 -20.01 -11.51
C ASP A 440 -11.63 -21.51 -11.77
N GLU A 441 -12.65 -22.19 -12.30
CA GLU A 441 -12.56 -23.61 -12.63
C GLU A 441 -11.51 -23.90 -13.73
N PRO A 442 -11.49 -23.15 -14.86
CA PRO A 442 -10.41 -23.29 -15.85
C PRO A 442 -9.01 -23.04 -15.29
N LEU A 443 -8.83 -22.02 -14.45
CA LEU A 443 -7.53 -21.67 -13.87
C LEU A 443 -7.04 -22.73 -12.86
N ALA A 444 -7.97 -23.33 -12.11
CA ALA A 444 -7.68 -24.44 -11.22
C ALA A 444 -7.26 -25.70 -12.01
N ALA A 445 -7.80 -25.91 -13.20
CA ALA A 445 -7.45 -27.03 -14.07
C ALA A 445 -6.13 -26.80 -14.83
N ASP A 446 -5.88 -25.58 -15.29
CA ASP A 446 -4.68 -25.19 -16.03
C ASP A 446 -4.25 -23.75 -15.71
N ALA A 447 -3.12 -23.60 -15.02
CA ALA A 447 -2.53 -22.30 -14.72
C ALA A 447 -2.16 -21.49 -15.99
N GLY A 448 -1.99 -22.16 -17.13
CA GLY A 448 -1.76 -21.52 -18.43
C GLY A 448 -2.90 -20.60 -18.87
N VAL A 449 -4.11 -20.75 -18.31
CA VAL A 449 -5.24 -19.83 -18.54
C VAL A 449 -4.87 -18.39 -18.18
N ALA A 450 -4.05 -18.16 -17.14
CA ALA A 450 -3.63 -16.82 -16.75
C ALA A 450 -2.68 -16.14 -17.78
N GLN A 451 -2.17 -16.89 -18.76
CA GLN A 451 -1.33 -16.38 -19.85
C GLN A 451 -2.12 -16.08 -21.13
N THR A 452 -3.43 -16.32 -21.15
CA THR A 452 -4.25 -16.06 -22.34
C THR A 452 -4.61 -14.58 -22.48
N PRO A 453 -4.79 -14.08 -23.72
CA PRO A 453 -5.22 -12.70 -23.95
C PRO A 453 -6.62 -12.42 -23.37
N GLU A 454 -7.51 -13.42 -23.35
CA GLU A 454 -8.87 -13.29 -22.81
C GLU A 454 -8.83 -13.05 -21.30
N TYR A 455 -8.07 -13.86 -20.56
CA TYR A 455 -7.92 -13.70 -19.10
C TYR A 455 -7.29 -12.35 -18.76
N GLN A 456 -6.18 -11.99 -19.41
CA GLN A 456 -5.46 -10.74 -19.13
C GLN A 456 -6.34 -9.52 -19.38
N ARG A 457 -7.14 -9.52 -20.47
CA ARG A 457 -8.06 -8.43 -20.79
C ARG A 457 -9.20 -8.34 -19.79
N ALA A 458 -9.83 -9.46 -19.43
CA ALA A 458 -10.92 -9.48 -18.46
C ALA A 458 -10.43 -9.05 -17.07
N LEU A 459 -9.26 -9.52 -16.65
CA LEU A 459 -8.62 -9.12 -15.40
C LEU A 459 -8.37 -7.61 -15.37
N LEU A 460 -7.82 -7.04 -16.45
CA LEU A 460 -7.56 -5.61 -16.52
C LEU A 460 -8.82 -4.78 -16.25
N TYR A 461 -9.94 -5.07 -16.92
CA TYR A 461 -11.19 -4.34 -16.69
C TYR A 461 -11.77 -4.59 -15.29
N ASN A 462 -11.69 -5.82 -14.79
CA ASN A 462 -12.11 -6.15 -13.43
C ASN A 462 -11.39 -5.26 -12.40
N LEU A 463 -10.05 -5.18 -12.49
CA LEU A 463 -9.25 -4.38 -11.56
C LEU A 463 -9.44 -2.86 -11.77
N LEU A 464 -9.59 -2.39 -13.02
CA LEU A 464 -9.78 -0.96 -13.30
C LEU A 464 -11.07 -0.42 -12.70
N LEU A 465 -12.17 -1.18 -12.78
CA LEU A 465 -13.45 -0.79 -12.21
C LEU A 465 -13.40 -0.60 -10.68
N GLN A 466 -12.50 -1.30 -10.00
CA GLN A 466 -12.42 -1.36 -8.54
C GLN A 466 -11.66 -0.19 -7.89
N THR A 467 -11.15 0.76 -8.68
CA THR A 467 -10.39 1.92 -8.16
C THR A 467 -11.20 2.79 -7.20
N SER A 468 -10.55 3.33 -6.16
CA SER A 468 -11.20 4.26 -5.21
C SER A 468 -11.65 5.56 -5.90
N CYS A 469 -10.95 6.01 -6.94
CA CYS A 469 -11.17 7.31 -7.59
C CYS A 469 -12.58 7.54 -8.11
N PHE A 470 -13.30 6.49 -8.56
CA PHE A 470 -14.69 6.62 -9.03
C PHE A 470 -15.69 6.99 -7.93
N ARG A 471 -15.28 6.90 -6.67
CA ARG A 471 -16.07 7.28 -5.49
C ARG A 471 -15.47 8.49 -4.77
N TYR A 472 -14.15 8.67 -4.85
CA TYR A 472 -13.46 9.81 -4.23
C TYR A 472 -13.85 11.15 -4.86
N TRP A 473 -13.84 11.25 -6.19
CA TRP A 473 -14.07 12.50 -6.90
C TRP A 473 -15.54 12.89 -7.07
N GLY A 474 -16.46 12.08 -6.55
CA GLY A 474 -17.89 12.35 -6.61
C GLY A 474 -18.61 11.69 -7.79
N GLN A 475 -19.93 11.90 -7.80
CA GLN A 475 -20.84 11.47 -8.87
C GLN A 475 -20.60 12.23 -10.18
N GLY A 476 -21.14 11.72 -11.29
CA GLY A 476 -21.06 12.34 -12.62
C GLY A 476 -20.04 11.64 -13.50
N VAL A 477 -19.13 12.40 -14.13
CA VAL A 477 -18.20 11.87 -15.13
C VAL A 477 -17.37 10.68 -14.63
N TRP A 478 -16.96 10.71 -13.35
CA TRP A 478 -16.20 9.61 -12.72
C TRP A 478 -17.03 8.33 -12.59
N THR A 479 -18.31 8.44 -12.27
CA THR A 479 -19.22 7.28 -12.23
C THR A 479 -19.64 6.81 -13.64
N ASP A 480 -19.62 7.70 -14.63
CA ASP A 480 -19.81 7.32 -16.04
C ASP A 480 -18.59 6.55 -16.58
N TYR A 481 -17.37 6.93 -16.16
CA TYR A 481 -16.17 6.13 -16.42
C TYR A 481 -16.26 4.73 -15.83
N ALA A 482 -16.74 4.60 -14.58
CA ALA A 482 -16.99 3.30 -13.97
C ALA A 482 -18.00 2.47 -14.80
N ARG A 483 -19.10 3.08 -15.26
CA ARG A 483 -20.09 2.40 -16.11
C ARG A 483 -19.47 1.91 -17.42
N ALA A 484 -18.67 2.75 -18.08
CA ALA A 484 -18.00 2.37 -19.34
C ALA A 484 -16.99 1.22 -19.14
N LEU A 485 -16.26 1.20 -18.02
CA LEU A 485 -15.36 0.09 -17.68
C LEU A 485 -16.12 -1.19 -17.37
N TYR A 486 -17.25 -1.10 -16.66
CA TYR A 486 -18.14 -2.24 -16.41
C TYR A 486 -18.63 -2.87 -17.71
N GLU A 487 -19.20 -2.07 -18.63
CA GLU A 487 -19.72 -2.57 -19.91
C GLU A 487 -18.64 -3.29 -20.72
N ARG A 488 -17.45 -2.69 -20.84
CA ARG A 488 -16.30 -3.29 -21.55
C ARG A 488 -15.75 -4.53 -20.84
N GLY A 489 -15.76 -4.55 -19.52
CA GLY A 489 -15.38 -5.73 -18.74
C GLY A 489 -16.32 -6.90 -18.98
N MET A 490 -17.63 -6.65 -19.00
CA MET A 490 -18.64 -7.68 -19.29
C MET A 490 -18.50 -8.22 -20.73
N ASP A 491 -18.16 -7.35 -21.69
CA ASP A 491 -17.86 -7.79 -23.06
C ASP A 491 -16.58 -8.61 -23.13
N ALA A 492 -15.54 -8.22 -22.39
CA ALA A 492 -14.27 -8.95 -22.31
C ALA A 492 -14.42 -10.36 -21.70
N ILE A 493 -15.38 -10.58 -20.81
CA ILE A 493 -15.70 -11.89 -20.21
C ILE A 493 -16.42 -12.82 -21.20
N LYS A 494 -17.25 -12.26 -22.09
CA LYS A 494 -18.07 -13.02 -23.06
C LYS A 494 -17.31 -13.42 -24.32
N ALA A 495 -16.35 -12.60 -24.72
CA ALA A 495 -15.47 -12.84 -25.87
C ALA A 495 -14.47 -13.96 -25.57
#